data_AF-A0AAC8PU15-F1
#
_entry.id   AF-A0AAC8PU15-F1
#
_cell.length_a   1.000
_cell.length_b   1.000
_cell.length_c   1.000
_cell.angle_alpha   90.00
_cell.angle_beta   90.00
_cell.angle_gamma   90.00
#
_symmetry.space_group_name_H-M   'P 1'
#
loop_
_entity.id
_entity.type
_entity.pdbx_description
1 polymer ?
#
loop_
_entity_poly.entity_id
_entity_poly.type
_entity_poly.pdbx_seq_one_letter_code
_entity_poly.pdbx_strand_id
1 'polypeptide(L)'
;MQGEIESFPAASNPGEFDYSGFMQKRGYGGQVEVEHTAEITCDGSSLLGEFYERREMVMDELAGKTSIALWPWMKALVFGEQTEIREETLQAFRKWGASHILAISGLHVGLLCGLIYVLFYRSGVMTLSQVKILILSVLPIFAFVAGSQPSVLRASLMACFMAILWYLKMKPSMTDILSAAAFILLFINPALLYNAGFQFSFAVTFSLLLSANFLGRDTRAWVLSLRVALISQLALLPLQLYYFYEFSPLSPLINLLLVPYFTLFFIPSIFLLFLMFFSLPEFVYEAFTAMLGKIHVKFIDAVLYLGEEVNVQWVTGEFPLSWFLPYYLCFYVMMNHVVKGENRAAFCYGTLLSLVLIVHSSLPYMNEEGKVTFLDVGQGDSAVIELPRRRGVIIVDAAGPPHFQENRDKIAENILMPFLNSRGIKKVDAVFITHNDTDHNGSFAGLLKDIDVGRLFVSPYDEGDYKFKKTELSAGDTYGIEGYEFHVLSPEEDHLDKNDNSLVFHTELGGKGWLFTGDISAGVEKTVKEAHGLLPVDILKVAHHGSETSTSELFLDTFEPGIGIISAGRNNRYGHPHPEVLHTLEKAGVEVWRTDRHGAVTVTFMDDNIATVTGFLSP
;
A
#
# COMPACT_ATOMS: atom_id res chain seq x y z
N MET A 1 14.43 4.34 31.35
CA MET A 1 14.62 3.78 30.00
C MET A 1 16.07 3.35 29.84
N GLN A 2 16.30 2.04 29.76
CA GLN A 2 17.47 1.51 29.08
C GLN A 2 16.97 1.08 27.71
N GLY A 3 17.41 1.75 26.65
CA GLY A 3 16.98 1.49 25.28
C GLY A 3 17.81 2.39 24.39
N GLU A 4 18.37 1.83 23.33
CA GLU A 4 19.13 2.60 22.35
C GLU A 4 18.13 3.26 21.39
N ILE A 5 18.32 4.55 21.10
CA ILE A 5 17.50 5.22 20.09
C ILE A 5 17.97 4.74 18.73
N GLU A 6 17.11 4.01 18.05
CA GLU A 6 17.36 3.52 16.69
C GLU A 6 16.76 4.48 15.66
N SER A 7 17.39 4.54 14.49
CA SER A 7 16.78 5.18 13.32
C SER A 7 15.58 4.37 12.84
N PHE A 8 14.54 5.05 12.34
CA PHE A 8 13.44 4.37 11.67
C PHE A 8 13.93 3.60 10.43
N PRO A 9 13.37 2.40 10.17
CA PRO A 9 13.70 1.63 8.98
C PRO A 9 13.37 2.44 7.72
N ALA A 10 14.36 2.61 6.84
CA ALA A 10 14.18 3.19 5.53
C ALA A 10 13.64 2.14 4.56
N ALA A 11 12.89 2.57 3.55
CA ALA A 11 12.54 1.68 2.44
C ALA A 11 13.84 1.16 1.80
N SER A 12 13.85 -0.12 1.45
CA SER A 12 14.99 -0.75 0.78
C SER A 12 14.63 -1.37 -0.56
N ASN A 13 13.35 -1.31 -0.94
CA ASN A 13 12.84 -1.78 -2.23
C ASN A 13 12.16 -0.67 -3.04
N PRO A 14 12.20 -0.73 -4.38
CA PRO A 14 11.37 0.11 -5.22
C PRO A 14 9.89 -0.09 -4.91
N GLY A 15 9.16 1.02 -4.77
CA GLY A 15 7.72 1.00 -4.49
C GLY A 15 7.34 0.84 -3.01
N GLU A 16 8.27 0.43 -2.15
CA GLU A 16 8.06 0.25 -0.71
C GLU A 16 7.77 1.58 0.01
N PHE A 17 6.98 1.51 1.08
CA PHE A 17 6.65 2.69 1.88
C PHE A 17 7.88 3.18 2.67
N ASP A 18 8.34 4.40 2.36
CA ASP A 18 9.42 5.07 3.09
C ASP A 18 8.96 5.53 4.49
N TYR A 19 8.98 4.59 5.43
CA TYR A 19 8.59 4.82 6.83
C TYR A 19 9.52 5.82 7.53
N SER A 20 10.83 5.73 7.29
CA SER A 20 11.80 6.67 7.84
C SER A 20 11.54 8.10 7.38
N GLY A 21 11.42 8.33 6.06
CA GLY A 21 11.09 9.64 5.53
C GLY A 21 9.71 10.14 5.98
N PHE A 22 8.72 9.25 6.12
CA PHE A 22 7.41 9.58 6.68
C PHE A 22 7.49 10.10 8.13
N MET A 23 8.26 9.42 8.98
CA MET A 23 8.43 9.81 10.38
C MET A 23 9.26 11.08 10.54
N GLN A 24 10.34 11.22 9.78
CA GLN A 24 11.14 12.44 9.75
C GLN A 24 10.32 13.66 9.33
N LYS A 25 9.48 13.52 8.29
CA LYS A 25 8.55 14.59 7.88
C LYS A 25 7.60 14.98 9.01
N ARG A 26 7.20 14.06 9.89
CA ARG A 26 6.37 14.36 11.08
C ARG A 26 7.15 14.95 12.26
N GLY A 27 8.46 15.10 12.14
CA GLY A 27 9.33 15.66 13.19
C GLY A 27 9.87 14.62 14.18
N TYR A 28 9.75 13.33 13.89
CA TYR A 28 10.34 12.26 14.71
C TYR A 28 11.73 11.90 14.20
N GLY A 29 12.71 11.83 15.11
CA GLY A 29 14.12 11.56 14.79
C GLY A 29 14.58 10.10 14.97
N GLY A 30 13.81 9.28 15.68
CA GLY A 30 14.13 7.88 15.93
C GLY A 30 13.05 7.18 16.74
N GLN A 31 13.25 5.88 16.98
CA GLN A 31 12.39 4.99 17.74
C GLN A 31 13.18 4.31 18.86
N VAL A 32 12.46 3.84 19.88
CA VAL A 32 13.01 3.01 20.96
C VAL A 32 12.04 1.86 21.15
N GLU A 33 12.53 0.63 21.08
CA GLU A 33 11.76 -0.54 21.47
C GLU A 33 11.82 -0.68 23.00
N VAL A 34 10.67 -0.91 23.63
CA VAL A 34 10.55 -1.03 25.09
C VAL A 34 9.88 -2.36 25.41
N GLU A 35 10.51 -3.20 26.21
CA GLU A 35 9.97 -4.53 26.57
C GLU A 35 8.68 -4.42 27.42
N HIS A 36 8.60 -3.38 28.27
CA HIS A 36 7.47 -3.15 29.16
C HIS A 36 7.04 -1.69 29.17
N THR A 37 5.80 -1.43 28.75
CA THR A 37 5.19 -0.08 28.78
C THR A 37 5.12 0.52 30.19
N ALA A 38 5.12 -0.33 31.23
CA ALA A 38 5.17 0.09 32.63
C ALA A 38 6.48 0.83 33.01
N GLU A 39 7.52 0.73 32.18
CA GLU A 39 8.80 1.43 32.38
C GLU A 39 8.79 2.85 31.80
N ILE A 40 7.73 3.21 31.05
CA ILE A 40 7.55 4.54 30.50
C ILE A 40 6.94 5.43 31.58
N THR A 41 7.75 6.34 32.10
CA THR A 41 7.28 7.41 32.99
C THR A 41 7.22 8.71 32.20
N CYS A 42 6.00 9.17 31.92
CA CYS A 42 5.77 10.48 31.32
C CYS A 42 5.73 11.53 32.45
N ASP A 43 6.61 12.52 32.39
CA ASP A 43 6.59 13.68 33.30
C ASP A 43 6.11 14.93 32.55
N GLY A 44 5.19 15.67 33.17
CA GLY A 44 4.49 16.82 32.61
C GLY A 44 3.18 16.48 31.89
N SER A 45 2.15 17.29 32.13
CA SER A 45 0.93 17.32 31.33
C SER A 45 0.85 18.61 30.52
N SER A 46 0.35 18.52 29.29
CA SER A 46 -0.12 19.69 28.55
C SER A 46 -1.64 19.68 28.53
N LEU A 47 -2.27 20.85 28.37
CA LEU A 47 -3.73 20.92 28.19
C LEU A 47 -4.21 20.02 27.03
N LEU A 48 -3.39 19.86 26.00
CA LEU A 48 -3.67 18.97 24.89
C LEU A 48 -3.53 17.49 25.30
N GLY A 49 -2.51 17.16 26.09
CA GLY A 49 -2.33 15.81 26.66
C GLY A 49 -3.51 15.39 27.54
N GLU A 50 -3.94 16.25 28.47
CA GLU A 50 -5.12 15.99 29.31
C GLU A 50 -6.41 15.81 28.49
N PHE A 51 -6.55 16.54 27.38
CA PHE A 51 -7.67 16.36 26.46
C PHE A 51 -7.63 14.98 25.79
N TYR A 52 -6.46 14.55 25.30
CA TYR A 52 -6.30 13.24 24.68
C TYR A 52 -6.46 12.09 25.68
N GLU A 53 -5.99 12.23 26.92
CA GLU A 53 -6.26 11.25 27.98
C GLU A 53 -7.75 11.09 28.25
N ARG A 54 -8.50 12.21 28.35
CA ARG A 54 -9.97 12.15 28.51
C ARG A 54 -10.64 11.54 27.28
N ARG A 55 -10.13 11.83 26.08
CA ARG A 55 -10.61 11.23 24.84
C ARG A 55 -10.44 9.71 24.88
N GLU A 56 -9.28 9.21 25.30
CA GLU A 56 -9.04 7.77 25.48
C GLU A 56 -9.99 7.16 26.52
N MET A 57 -10.17 7.80 27.68
CA MET A 57 -11.12 7.30 28.69
C MET A 57 -12.56 7.17 28.15
N VAL A 58 -13.01 8.15 27.35
CA VAL A 58 -14.33 8.09 26.70
C VAL A 58 -14.39 6.96 25.68
N MET A 59 -13.29 6.73 24.94
CA MET A 59 -13.19 5.62 23.99
C MET A 59 -13.25 4.27 24.69
N ASP A 60 -12.52 4.08 25.78
CA ASP A 60 -12.53 2.85 26.57
C ASP A 60 -13.94 2.54 27.13
N GLU A 61 -14.64 3.55 27.65
CA GLU A 61 -16.00 3.38 28.15
C GLU A 61 -16.99 3.03 27.02
N LEU A 62 -16.85 3.66 25.85
CA LEU A 62 -17.64 3.35 24.66
C LEU A 62 -17.35 1.96 24.12
N ALA A 63 -16.09 1.51 24.15
CA ALA A 63 -15.67 0.19 23.70
C ALA A 63 -16.36 -0.92 24.50
N GLY A 64 -16.52 -0.72 25.82
CA GLY A 64 -17.21 -1.67 26.70
C GLY A 64 -18.71 -1.81 26.45
N LYS A 65 -19.38 -0.75 25.96
CA LYS A 65 -20.85 -0.72 25.80
C LYS A 65 -21.33 -0.82 24.35
N THR A 66 -20.47 -0.50 23.39
CA THR A 66 -20.80 -0.53 21.96
C THR A 66 -20.63 -1.94 21.42
N SER A 67 -21.57 -2.42 20.61
CA SER A 67 -21.45 -3.76 20.03
C SER A 67 -20.13 -3.94 19.26
N ILE A 68 -19.53 -5.14 19.36
CA ILE A 68 -18.25 -5.49 18.71
C ILE A 68 -18.27 -5.18 17.20
N ALA A 69 -19.42 -5.37 16.56
CA ALA A 69 -19.61 -5.11 15.14
C ALA A 69 -19.55 -3.60 14.77
N LEU A 70 -19.88 -2.72 15.71
CA LEU A 70 -20.05 -1.29 15.47
C LEU A 70 -18.92 -0.43 16.05
N TRP A 71 -18.27 -0.90 17.11
CA TRP A 71 -17.20 -0.17 17.77
C TRP A 71 -16.07 0.28 16.82
N PRO A 72 -15.50 -0.58 15.94
CA PRO A 72 -14.47 -0.17 14.99
C PRO A 72 -14.88 1.02 14.11
N TRP A 73 -16.15 1.07 13.73
CA TRP A 73 -16.72 2.13 12.91
C TRP A 73 -16.96 3.41 13.69
N MET A 74 -17.39 3.32 14.95
CA MET A 74 -17.51 4.49 15.81
C MET A 74 -16.14 5.10 16.10
N LYS A 75 -15.15 4.26 16.43
CA LYS A 75 -13.75 4.65 16.63
C LYS A 75 -13.19 5.37 15.39
N ALA A 76 -13.45 4.84 14.18
CA ALA A 76 -13.00 5.47 12.94
C ALA A 76 -13.74 6.77 12.59
N LEU A 77 -15.07 6.78 12.63
CA LEU A 77 -15.89 7.85 12.06
C LEU A 77 -16.17 9.00 13.04
N VAL A 78 -15.99 8.79 14.35
CA VAL A 78 -16.11 9.83 15.39
C VAL A 78 -14.74 10.28 15.88
N PHE A 79 -13.86 9.32 16.20
CA PHE A 79 -12.57 9.59 16.82
C PHE A 79 -11.40 9.66 15.82
N GLY A 80 -11.60 9.24 14.57
CA GLY A 80 -10.58 9.31 13.53
C GLY A 80 -9.53 8.20 13.59
N GLU A 81 -9.81 7.09 14.27
CA GLU A 81 -8.90 5.94 14.44
C GLU A 81 -9.42 4.68 13.77
N GLN A 82 -8.66 4.15 12.81
CA GLN A 82 -9.05 3.00 11.98
C GLN A 82 -8.44 1.67 12.43
N THR A 83 -7.71 1.65 13.55
CA THR A 83 -6.85 0.53 13.97
C THR A 83 -7.60 -0.78 14.21
N GLU A 84 -8.90 -0.72 14.46
CA GLU A 84 -9.74 -1.90 14.75
C GLU A 84 -10.64 -2.31 13.58
N ILE A 85 -10.60 -1.58 12.44
CA ILE A 85 -11.29 -2.04 11.24
C ILE A 85 -10.51 -3.22 10.67
N ARG A 86 -11.22 -4.32 10.41
CA ARG A 86 -10.65 -5.53 9.82
C ARG A 86 -9.92 -5.24 8.51
N GLU A 87 -8.75 -5.85 8.32
CA GLU A 87 -7.90 -5.59 7.15
C GLU A 87 -8.60 -5.93 5.83
N GLU A 88 -9.44 -6.97 5.78
CA GLU A 88 -10.19 -7.32 4.57
C GLU A 88 -11.17 -6.20 4.18
N THR A 89 -11.72 -5.49 5.16
CA THR A 89 -12.59 -4.33 4.92
C THR A 89 -11.77 -3.13 4.44
N LEU A 90 -10.59 -2.88 5.02
CA LEU A 90 -9.70 -1.82 4.57
C LEU A 90 -9.27 -2.06 3.11
N GLN A 91 -8.85 -3.28 2.79
CA GLN A 91 -8.48 -3.70 1.44
C GLN A 91 -9.64 -3.54 0.46
N ALA A 92 -10.84 -4.06 0.75
CA ALA A 92 -11.98 -3.92 -0.14
C ALA A 92 -12.33 -2.45 -0.44
N PHE A 93 -12.31 -1.56 0.57
CA PHE A 93 -12.55 -0.14 0.36
C PHE A 93 -11.42 0.55 -0.41
N ARG A 94 -10.15 0.14 -0.22
CA ARG A 94 -9.01 0.59 -1.05
C ARG A 94 -9.21 0.18 -2.51
N LYS A 95 -9.54 -1.09 -2.76
CA LYS A 95 -9.83 -1.62 -4.11
C LYS A 95 -10.93 -0.83 -4.81
N TRP A 96 -11.96 -0.39 -4.09
CA TRP A 96 -13.04 0.42 -4.64
C TRP A 96 -12.77 1.93 -4.71
N GLY A 97 -11.60 2.42 -4.29
CA GLY A 97 -11.32 3.85 -4.19
C GLY A 97 -12.19 4.58 -3.15
N ALA A 98 -12.72 3.82 -2.20
CA ALA A 98 -13.68 4.26 -1.19
C ALA A 98 -13.05 4.47 0.20
N SER A 99 -11.72 4.39 0.35
CA SER A 99 -11.02 4.60 1.64
C SER A 99 -11.34 5.95 2.30
N HIS A 100 -11.72 6.95 1.51
CA HIS A 100 -12.17 8.26 2.00
C HIS A 100 -13.48 8.22 2.82
N ILE A 101 -14.24 7.13 2.73
CA ILE A 101 -15.44 6.88 3.55
C ILE A 101 -15.04 6.38 4.93
N LEU A 102 -14.03 5.51 4.99
CA LEU A 102 -13.50 4.96 6.25
C LEU A 102 -12.73 6.02 7.06
N ALA A 103 -12.21 7.03 6.38
CA ALA A 103 -11.54 8.17 7.00
C ALA A 103 -12.53 9.28 7.33
N ILE A 104 -12.39 9.85 8.53
CA ILE A 104 -13.13 11.06 8.87
C ILE A 104 -12.76 12.21 7.92
N SER A 105 -13.77 12.95 7.47
CA SER A 105 -13.64 13.89 6.35
C SER A 105 -14.52 15.13 6.53
N GLY A 106 -14.42 16.09 5.61
CA GLY A 106 -15.27 17.29 5.64
C GLY A 106 -16.77 16.98 5.51
N LEU A 107 -17.13 15.82 4.96
CA LEU A 107 -18.51 15.34 4.95
C LEU A 107 -19.03 15.13 6.38
N HIS A 108 -18.21 14.55 7.26
CA HIS A 108 -18.56 14.30 8.66
C HIS A 108 -18.82 15.60 9.42
N VAL A 109 -17.97 16.62 9.18
CA VAL A 109 -18.17 17.98 9.72
C VAL A 109 -19.49 18.58 9.23
N GLY A 110 -19.79 18.46 7.93
CA GLY A 110 -21.05 18.93 7.35
C GLY A 110 -22.28 18.21 7.94
N LEU A 111 -22.20 16.90 8.12
CA LEU A 111 -23.25 16.09 8.73
C LEU A 111 -23.46 16.43 10.21
N LEU A 112 -22.39 16.67 10.97
CA LEU A 112 -22.48 17.13 12.35
C LEU A 112 -23.18 18.50 12.43
N CYS A 113 -22.79 19.46 11.58
CA CYS A 113 -23.48 20.74 11.50
C CYS A 113 -24.97 20.58 11.15
N GLY A 114 -25.28 19.71 10.19
CA GLY A 114 -26.65 19.40 9.78
C GLY A 114 -27.47 18.78 10.91
N LEU A 115 -26.87 17.85 11.68
CA LEU A 115 -27.50 17.21 12.82
C LEU A 115 -27.81 18.22 13.92
N ILE A 116 -26.84 19.07 14.30
CA ILE A 116 -27.04 20.15 15.28
C ILE A 116 -28.16 21.09 14.81
N TYR A 117 -28.18 21.44 13.52
CA TYR A 117 -29.22 22.30 12.95
C TYR A 117 -30.61 21.67 13.04
N VAL A 118 -30.76 20.38 12.73
CA VAL A 118 -32.05 19.68 12.83
C VAL A 118 -32.49 19.53 14.29
N LEU A 119 -31.59 19.08 15.17
CA LEU A 119 -31.91 18.79 16.56
C LEU A 119 -32.25 20.04 17.38
N PHE A 120 -31.65 21.20 17.09
CA PHE A 120 -31.83 22.40 17.92
C PHE A 120 -32.63 23.51 17.24
N TYR A 121 -32.44 23.76 15.94
CA TYR A 121 -33.18 24.82 15.25
C TYR A 121 -34.53 24.33 14.72
N ARG A 122 -34.56 23.18 14.03
CA ARG A 122 -35.81 22.67 13.44
C ARG A 122 -36.81 22.15 14.48
N SER A 123 -36.32 21.71 15.65
CA SER A 123 -37.14 21.35 16.81
C SER A 123 -37.70 22.56 17.58
N GLY A 124 -37.23 23.78 17.27
CA GLY A 124 -37.64 25.01 17.95
C GLY A 124 -36.97 25.27 19.31
N VAL A 125 -35.97 24.46 19.69
CA VAL A 125 -35.26 24.60 20.98
C VAL A 125 -34.36 25.84 21.01
N MET A 126 -33.74 26.19 19.89
CA MET A 126 -32.80 27.31 19.77
C MET A 126 -33.09 28.16 18.53
N THR A 127 -32.77 29.45 18.62
CA THR A 127 -32.76 30.35 17.45
C THR A 127 -31.60 30.03 16.50
N LEU A 128 -31.71 30.45 15.24
CA LEU A 128 -30.64 30.23 14.24
C LEU A 128 -29.29 30.83 14.69
N SER A 129 -29.31 31.99 15.35
CA SER A 129 -28.10 32.63 15.86
C SER A 129 -27.45 31.81 16.98
N GLN A 130 -28.25 31.24 17.88
CA GLN A 130 -27.76 30.36 18.95
C GLN A 130 -27.16 29.08 18.38
N VAL A 131 -27.79 28.48 17.36
CA VAL A 131 -27.24 27.28 16.68
C VAL A 131 -25.92 27.58 15.98
N LYS A 132 -25.78 28.74 15.34
CA LYS A 132 -24.50 29.16 14.73
C LYS A 132 -23.37 29.30 15.76
N ILE A 133 -23.66 29.89 16.90
CA ILE A 133 -22.71 30.01 18.01
C ILE A 133 -22.35 28.63 18.55
N LEU A 134 -23.34 27.74 18.71
CA LEU A 134 -23.09 26.36 19.13
C LEU A 134 -22.17 25.64 18.14
N ILE A 135 -22.41 25.74 16.83
CA ILE A 135 -21.54 25.17 15.80
C ILE A 135 -20.12 25.75 15.89
N LEU A 136 -19.98 27.06 16.03
CA LEU A 136 -18.68 27.72 16.20
C LEU A 136 -17.89 27.20 17.41
N SER A 137 -18.58 26.86 18.49
CA SER A 137 -17.96 26.29 19.69
C SER A 137 -17.65 24.79 19.56
N VAL A 138 -18.53 24.02 18.92
CA VAL A 138 -18.41 22.56 18.82
C VAL A 138 -17.37 22.13 17.79
N LEU A 139 -17.26 22.81 16.65
CA LEU A 139 -16.39 22.36 15.55
C LEU A 139 -14.89 22.29 15.88
N PRO A 140 -14.30 23.28 16.60
CA PRO A 140 -12.91 23.16 17.05
C PRO A 140 -12.72 21.96 17.97
N ILE A 141 -13.63 21.75 18.94
CA ILE A 141 -13.58 20.63 19.87
C ILE A 141 -13.67 19.30 19.11
N PHE A 142 -14.64 19.18 18.20
CA PHE A 142 -14.82 17.99 17.38
C PHE A 142 -13.59 17.68 16.53
N ALA A 143 -12.89 18.70 16.01
CA ALA A 143 -11.66 18.47 15.24
C ALA A 143 -10.56 17.78 16.07
N PHE A 144 -10.45 18.09 17.36
CA PHE A 144 -9.52 17.41 18.27
C PHE A 144 -10.05 16.04 18.71
N VAL A 145 -11.36 15.89 18.97
CA VAL A 145 -11.98 14.57 19.24
C VAL A 145 -11.72 13.59 18.08
N ALA A 146 -11.82 14.08 16.85
CA ALA A 146 -11.55 13.37 15.61
C ALA A 146 -10.06 13.10 15.34
N GLY A 147 -9.18 13.27 16.32
CA GLY A 147 -7.75 12.97 16.19
C GLY A 147 -6.97 14.00 15.34
N SER A 148 -7.49 15.23 15.20
CA SER A 148 -6.82 16.31 14.45
C SER A 148 -6.53 15.97 12.98
N GLN A 149 -7.41 15.17 12.36
CA GLN A 149 -7.26 14.76 10.96
C GLN A 149 -7.31 15.98 10.01
N PRO A 150 -6.39 16.11 9.02
CA PRO A 150 -6.28 17.32 8.19
C PRO A 150 -7.56 17.69 7.44
N SER A 151 -8.31 16.68 7.00
CA SER A 151 -9.60 16.82 6.32
C SER A 151 -10.67 17.48 7.20
N VAL A 152 -10.67 17.15 8.50
CA VAL A 152 -11.61 17.67 9.52
C VAL A 152 -11.17 19.07 9.94
N LEU A 153 -9.88 19.27 10.22
CA LEU A 153 -9.33 20.59 10.54
C LEU A 153 -9.65 21.61 9.45
N ARG A 154 -9.43 21.26 8.17
CA ARG A 154 -9.81 22.11 7.03
C ARG A 154 -11.30 22.45 7.06
N ALA A 155 -12.17 21.45 7.15
CA ALA A 155 -13.61 21.67 7.08
C ALA A 155 -14.14 22.50 8.27
N SER A 156 -13.64 22.23 9.48
CA SER A 156 -13.95 23.02 10.68
C SER A 156 -13.47 24.46 10.54
N LEU A 157 -12.23 24.69 10.08
CA LEU A 157 -11.71 26.05 9.84
C LEU A 157 -12.52 26.81 8.79
N MET A 158 -12.84 26.17 7.66
CA MET A 158 -13.67 26.77 6.63
C MET A 158 -15.05 27.15 7.17
N ALA A 159 -15.69 26.27 7.95
CA ALA A 159 -16.99 26.53 8.59
C ALA A 159 -16.91 27.69 9.59
N CYS A 160 -15.87 27.72 10.43
CA CYS A 160 -15.62 28.81 11.36
C CYS A 160 -15.40 30.14 10.62
N PHE A 161 -14.58 30.17 9.56
CA PHE A 161 -14.39 31.39 8.76
C PHE A 161 -15.67 31.86 8.11
N MET A 162 -16.44 30.96 7.49
CA MET A 162 -17.73 31.34 6.90
C MET A 162 -18.65 31.98 7.94
N ALA A 163 -18.72 31.43 9.15
CA ALA A 163 -19.55 31.99 10.21
C ALA A 163 -19.03 33.35 10.70
N ILE A 164 -17.72 33.51 10.93
CA ILE A 164 -17.10 34.78 11.35
C ILE A 164 -17.27 35.86 10.28
N LEU A 165 -16.94 35.55 9.03
CA LEU A 165 -17.02 36.48 7.90
C LEU A 165 -18.46 36.93 7.64
N TRP A 166 -19.43 36.04 7.89
CA TRP A 166 -20.84 36.38 7.85
C TRP A 166 -21.21 37.44 8.90
N TYR A 167 -20.71 37.33 10.15
CA TYR A 167 -20.88 38.37 11.17
C TYR A 167 -20.20 39.69 10.78
N LEU A 168 -19.03 39.62 10.15
CA LEU A 168 -18.30 40.78 9.63
C LEU A 168 -18.91 41.36 8.34
N LYS A 169 -19.98 40.75 7.80
CA LYS A 169 -20.63 41.10 6.52
C LYS A 169 -19.67 41.08 5.32
N MET A 170 -18.60 40.28 5.40
CA MET A 170 -17.67 40.04 4.31
C MET A 170 -18.14 38.84 3.47
N LYS A 171 -17.88 38.86 2.16
CA LYS A 171 -18.27 37.78 1.23
C LYS A 171 -17.10 37.37 0.33
N PRO A 172 -15.99 36.85 0.89
CA PRO A 172 -14.90 36.34 0.07
C PRO A 172 -15.36 35.11 -0.71
N SER A 173 -14.60 34.75 -1.75
CA SER A 173 -14.87 33.53 -2.49
C SER A 173 -14.57 32.30 -1.64
N MET A 174 -15.25 31.18 -1.90
CA MET A 174 -15.00 29.93 -1.16
C MET A 174 -13.57 29.40 -1.40
N THR A 175 -12.96 29.75 -2.53
CA THR A 175 -11.56 29.46 -2.84
C THR A 175 -10.59 30.28 -1.98
N ASP A 176 -10.93 31.53 -1.63
CA ASP A 176 -10.12 32.33 -0.68
C ASP A 176 -10.20 31.74 0.73
N ILE A 177 -11.39 31.29 1.15
CA ILE A 177 -11.58 30.63 2.46
C ILE A 177 -10.77 29.33 2.52
N LEU A 178 -10.79 28.52 1.44
CA LEU A 178 -9.98 27.31 1.35
C LEU A 178 -8.48 27.64 1.40
N SER A 179 -8.04 28.69 0.70
CA SER A 179 -6.64 29.13 0.69
C SER A 179 -6.17 29.62 2.06
N ALA A 180 -7.02 30.36 2.79
CA ALA A 180 -6.74 30.79 4.15
C ALA A 180 -6.61 29.59 5.11
N ALA A 181 -7.51 28.59 4.99
CA ALA A 181 -7.41 27.36 5.77
C ALA A 181 -6.12 26.58 5.47
N ALA A 182 -5.73 26.46 4.19
CA ALA A 182 -4.47 25.83 3.79
C ALA A 182 -3.27 26.56 4.39
N PHE A 183 -3.22 27.88 4.26
CA PHE A 183 -2.13 28.70 4.78
C PHE A 183 -1.96 28.54 6.29
N ILE A 184 -3.05 28.59 7.05
CA ILE A 184 -3.00 28.46 8.52
C ILE A 184 -2.52 27.08 8.94
N LEU A 185 -3.04 26.02 8.31
CA LEU A 185 -2.61 24.66 8.64
C LEU A 185 -1.14 24.42 8.31
N LEU A 186 -0.67 24.90 7.16
CA LEU A 186 0.74 24.77 6.76
C LEU A 186 1.67 25.68 7.57
N PHE A 187 1.18 26.84 8.02
CA PHE A 187 1.94 27.72 8.91
C PHE A 187 2.16 27.07 10.29
N ILE A 188 1.13 26.37 10.81
CA ILE A 188 1.23 25.63 12.08
C ILE A 188 2.10 24.38 11.92
N ASN A 189 1.88 23.61 10.85
CA ASN A 189 2.62 22.38 10.59
C ASN A 189 2.93 22.22 9.09
N PRO A 190 4.14 22.61 8.64
CA PRO A 190 4.56 22.45 7.25
C PRO A 190 4.59 20.99 6.76
N ALA A 191 4.74 20.03 7.68
CA ALA A 191 4.73 18.60 7.35
C ALA A 191 3.44 18.12 6.71
N LEU A 192 2.32 18.84 6.96
CA LEU A 192 1.02 18.52 6.37
C LEU A 192 1.05 18.54 4.83
N LEU A 193 2.00 19.26 4.22
CA LEU A 193 2.18 19.24 2.77
C LEU A 193 2.45 17.84 2.22
N TYR A 194 3.12 16.97 2.99
CA TYR A 194 3.45 15.59 2.60
C TYR A 194 2.40 14.57 3.06
N ASN A 195 1.37 15.01 3.78
CA ASN A 195 0.31 14.13 4.25
C ASN A 195 -0.70 13.87 3.13
N ALA A 196 -0.88 12.61 2.73
CA ALA A 196 -1.82 12.23 1.68
C ALA A 196 -3.26 12.70 1.98
N GLY A 197 -3.71 12.61 3.24
CA GLY A 197 -5.04 13.08 3.65
C GLY A 197 -5.24 14.59 3.48
N PHE A 198 -4.20 15.39 3.75
CA PHE A 198 -4.19 16.83 3.46
C PHE A 198 -4.29 17.08 1.95
N GLN A 199 -3.38 16.49 1.17
CA GLN A 199 -3.33 16.68 -0.29
C GLN A 199 -4.66 16.29 -0.95
N PHE A 200 -5.20 15.13 -0.60
CA PHE A 200 -6.44 14.60 -1.17
C PHE A 200 -7.63 15.52 -0.81
N SER A 201 -7.71 15.95 0.45
CA SER A 201 -8.83 16.79 0.92
C SER A 201 -8.85 18.16 0.24
N PHE A 202 -7.70 18.81 0.10
CA PHE A 202 -7.61 20.12 -0.55
C PHE A 202 -7.79 20.02 -2.07
N ALA A 203 -7.19 19.03 -2.73
CA ALA A 203 -7.30 18.84 -4.18
C ALA A 203 -8.75 18.58 -4.63
N VAL A 204 -9.46 17.68 -3.93
CA VAL A 204 -10.88 17.40 -4.20
C VAL A 204 -11.73 18.62 -3.93
N THR A 205 -11.58 19.26 -2.77
CA THR A 205 -12.41 20.42 -2.41
C THR A 205 -12.20 21.57 -3.40
N PHE A 206 -10.97 21.86 -3.78
CA PHE A 206 -10.66 22.89 -4.77
C PHE A 206 -11.32 22.58 -6.12
N SER A 207 -11.18 21.35 -6.61
CA SER A 207 -11.77 20.91 -7.88
C SER A 207 -13.30 20.98 -7.89
N LEU A 208 -13.95 20.61 -6.77
CA LEU A 208 -15.40 20.71 -6.62
C LEU A 208 -15.88 22.17 -6.53
N LEU A 209 -15.14 23.05 -5.85
CA LEU A 209 -15.47 24.47 -5.78
C LEU A 209 -15.39 25.15 -7.15
N LEU A 210 -14.34 24.86 -7.94
CA LEU A 210 -14.24 25.36 -9.31
C LEU A 210 -15.35 24.82 -10.23
N SER A 211 -15.83 23.62 -9.93
CA SER A 211 -16.88 22.95 -10.70
C SER A 211 -18.30 23.27 -10.22
N ALA A 212 -18.47 24.13 -9.20
CA ALA A 212 -19.76 24.37 -8.55
C ALA A 212 -20.87 24.81 -9.53
N ASN A 213 -20.55 25.67 -10.50
CA ASN A 213 -21.51 26.12 -11.52
C ASN A 213 -22.02 24.98 -12.42
N PHE A 214 -21.15 24.01 -12.74
CA PHE A 214 -21.53 22.84 -13.53
C PHE A 214 -22.35 21.84 -12.71
N LEU A 215 -21.96 21.62 -11.44
CA LEU A 215 -22.69 20.77 -10.52
C LEU A 215 -24.11 21.29 -10.25
N GLY A 216 -24.30 22.61 -10.18
CA GLY A 216 -25.60 23.24 -9.96
C GLY A 216 -26.59 23.17 -11.13
N ARG A 217 -26.20 22.66 -12.31
CA ARG A 217 -27.10 22.56 -13.48
C ARG A 217 -28.15 21.47 -13.37
N ASP A 218 -27.88 20.43 -12.60
CA ASP A 218 -28.74 19.25 -12.52
C ASP A 218 -29.38 19.16 -11.14
N THR A 219 -30.69 18.94 -11.12
CA THR A 219 -31.47 18.77 -9.89
C THR A 219 -31.62 17.31 -9.46
N ARG A 220 -31.25 16.36 -10.34
CA ARG A 220 -31.33 14.92 -10.06
C ARG A 220 -30.17 14.49 -9.17
N ALA A 221 -30.47 14.07 -7.95
CA ALA A 221 -29.47 13.72 -6.94
C ALA A 221 -28.44 12.67 -7.41
N TRP A 222 -28.87 11.62 -8.11
CA TRP A 222 -27.96 10.58 -8.59
C TRP A 222 -26.98 11.08 -9.66
N VAL A 223 -27.40 12.01 -10.53
CA VAL A 223 -26.50 12.63 -11.53
C VAL A 223 -25.49 13.53 -10.85
N LEU A 224 -25.94 14.31 -9.85
CA LEU A 224 -25.05 15.14 -9.04
C LEU A 224 -24.00 14.28 -8.32
N SER A 225 -24.42 13.18 -7.67
CA SER A 225 -23.50 12.24 -7.02
C SER A 225 -22.49 11.66 -7.99
N LEU A 226 -22.92 11.25 -9.19
CA LEU A 226 -22.02 10.71 -10.21
C LEU A 226 -21.00 11.77 -10.69
N ARG A 227 -21.44 13.01 -10.92
CA ARG A 227 -20.53 14.11 -11.30
C ARG A 227 -19.52 14.42 -10.21
N VAL A 228 -19.96 14.49 -8.94
CA VAL A 228 -19.07 14.69 -7.80
C VAL A 228 -18.03 13.57 -7.72
N ALA A 229 -18.47 12.31 -7.87
CA ALA A 229 -17.57 11.16 -7.85
C ALA A 229 -16.55 11.19 -9.00
N LEU A 230 -16.98 11.47 -10.23
CA LEU A 230 -16.11 11.56 -11.40
C LEU A 230 -15.08 12.70 -11.29
N ILE A 231 -15.52 13.89 -10.89
CA ILE A 231 -14.61 15.04 -10.72
C ILE A 231 -13.60 14.77 -9.59
N SER A 232 -14.06 14.16 -8.49
CA SER A 232 -13.18 13.80 -7.37
C SER A 232 -12.14 12.75 -7.79
N GLN A 233 -12.56 11.71 -8.53
CA GLN A 233 -11.66 10.69 -9.06
C GLN A 233 -10.59 11.29 -9.98
N LEU A 234 -11.00 12.13 -10.95
CA LEU A 234 -10.06 12.76 -11.88
C LEU A 234 -9.12 13.75 -11.18
N ALA A 235 -9.59 14.46 -10.15
CA ALA A 235 -8.75 15.36 -9.36
C ALA A 235 -7.69 14.60 -8.54
N LEU A 236 -8.03 13.43 -8.03
CA LEU A 236 -7.14 12.60 -7.20
C LEU A 236 -6.22 11.69 -8.00
N LEU A 237 -6.54 11.38 -9.26
CA LEU A 237 -5.91 10.30 -10.00
C LEU A 237 -4.36 10.35 -10.00
N PRO A 238 -3.67 11.47 -10.31
CA PRO A 238 -2.20 11.50 -10.26
C PRO A 238 -1.64 11.22 -8.86
N LEU A 239 -2.28 11.77 -7.82
CA LEU A 239 -1.89 11.55 -6.43
C LEU A 239 -2.13 10.09 -6.02
N GLN A 240 -3.25 9.51 -6.45
CA GLN A 240 -3.57 8.10 -6.18
C GLN A 240 -2.54 7.17 -6.83
N LEU A 241 -2.19 7.41 -8.10
CA LEU A 241 -1.18 6.62 -8.80
C LEU A 241 0.23 6.81 -8.22
N TYR A 242 0.53 7.98 -7.67
CA TYR A 242 1.82 8.23 -7.02
C TYR A 242 1.97 7.47 -5.68
N TYR A 243 0.90 7.38 -4.87
CA TYR A 243 0.97 6.71 -3.57
C TYR A 243 0.65 5.23 -3.61
N PHE A 244 -0.20 4.80 -4.54
CA PHE A 244 -0.77 3.45 -4.55
C PHE A 244 -0.54 2.69 -5.87
N TYR A 245 -0.07 3.36 -6.94
CA TYR A 245 0.21 2.79 -8.26
C TYR A 245 -0.99 2.16 -8.99
N GLU A 246 -2.18 2.27 -8.41
CA GLU A 246 -3.41 1.67 -8.91
C GLU A 246 -4.63 2.55 -8.69
N PHE A 247 -5.66 2.33 -9.52
CA PHE A 247 -6.98 2.91 -9.30
C PHE A 247 -8.08 1.99 -9.83
N SER A 248 -9.31 2.21 -9.37
CA SER A 248 -10.48 1.48 -9.86
C SER A 248 -11.34 2.37 -10.77
N PRO A 249 -11.41 2.08 -12.09
CA PRO A 249 -12.27 2.82 -13.01
C PRO A 249 -13.75 2.79 -12.64
N LEU A 250 -14.20 1.76 -11.92
CA LEU A 250 -15.58 1.62 -11.46
C LEU A 250 -15.87 2.34 -10.12
N SER A 251 -14.86 2.96 -9.49
CA SER A 251 -15.04 3.69 -8.22
C SER A 251 -16.21 4.69 -8.26
N PRO A 252 -16.42 5.50 -9.32
CA PRO A 252 -17.56 6.41 -9.39
C PRO A 252 -18.93 5.73 -9.34
N LEU A 253 -19.04 4.50 -9.88
CA LEU A 253 -20.29 3.74 -9.86
C LEU A 253 -20.53 3.11 -8.48
N ILE A 254 -19.49 2.55 -7.87
CA ILE A 254 -19.59 1.98 -6.51
C ILE A 254 -19.90 3.08 -5.49
N ASN A 255 -19.36 4.28 -5.67
CA ASN A 255 -19.68 5.42 -4.83
C ASN A 255 -21.15 5.87 -4.94
N LEU A 256 -21.89 5.51 -6.01
CA LEU A 256 -23.35 5.72 -6.06
C LEU A 256 -24.11 4.84 -5.07
N LEU A 257 -23.52 3.71 -4.64
CA LEU A 257 -24.09 2.83 -3.62
C LEU A 257 -23.56 3.19 -2.22
N LEU A 258 -22.23 3.26 -2.08
CA LEU A 258 -21.59 3.43 -0.77
C LEU A 258 -21.86 4.81 -0.17
N VAL A 259 -21.68 5.89 -0.93
CA VAL A 259 -21.76 7.25 -0.38
C VAL A 259 -23.16 7.54 0.17
N PRO A 260 -24.29 7.24 -0.51
CA PRO A 260 -25.61 7.47 0.07
C PRO A 260 -25.87 6.67 1.34
N TYR A 261 -25.46 5.40 1.40
CA TYR A 261 -25.63 4.59 2.62
C TYR A 261 -24.87 5.21 3.81
N PHE A 262 -23.60 5.54 3.62
CA PHE A 262 -22.80 6.12 4.70
C PHE A 262 -23.27 7.53 5.09
N THR A 263 -23.57 8.37 4.10
CA THR A 263 -23.91 9.79 4.31
C THR A 263 -25.29 9.99 4.91
N LEU A 264 -26.30 9.27 4.39
CA LEU A 264 -27.70 9.49 4.76
C LEU A 264 -28.15 8.64 5.95
N PHE A 265 -27.52 7.48 6.16
CA PHE A 265 -27.93 6.53 7.18
C PHE A 265 -26.84 6.29 8.23
N PHE A 266 -25.67 5.78 7.83
CA PHE A 266 -24.74 5.23 8.80
C PHE A 266 -24.04 6.27 9.67
N ILE A 267 -23.36 7.27 9.08
CA ILE A 267 -22.65 8.32 9.83
C ILE A 267 -23.60 9.12 10.73
N PRO A 268 -24.78 9.59 10.27
CA PRO A 268 -25.74 10.24 11.16
C PRO A 268 -26.18 9.35 12.33
N SER A 269 -26.37 8.05 12.10
CA SER A 269 -26.72 7.09 13.15
C SER A 269 -25.61 6.92 14.17
N ILE A 270 -24.35 6.85 13.73
CA ILE A 270 -23.17 6.79 14.62
C ILE A 270 -23.06 8.05 15.47
N PHE A 271 -23.25 9.25 14.89
CA PHE A 271 -23.24 10.49 15.68
C PHE A 271 -24.40 10.56 16.68
N LEU A 272 -25.60 10.12 16.29
CA LEU A 272 -26.73 10.04 17.22
C LEU A 272 -26.45 9.07 18.36
N LEU A 273 -25.87 7.89 18.08
CA LEU A 273 -25.48 6.93 19.11
C LEU A 273 -24.44 7.52 20.07
N PHE A 274 -23.42 8.20 19.55
CA PHE A 274 -22.43 8.89 20.37
C PHE A 274 -23.07 9.94 21.30
N LEU A 275 -24.05 10.71 20.81
CA LEU A 275 -24.78 11.68 21.65
C LEU A 275 -25.70 10.98 22.67
N MET A 276 -26.31 9.85 22.29
CA MET A 276 -27.22 9.07 23.12
C MET A 276 -26.49 8.34 24.27
N PHE A 277 -25.21 8.01 24.10
CA PHE A 277 -24.39 7.38 25.13
C PHE A 277 -24.44 8.13 26.48
N PHE A 278 -24.41 9.47 26.44
CA PHE A 278 -24.45 10.30 27.65
C PHE A 278 -25.84 10.42 28.29
N SER A 279 -26.90 9.97 27.61
CA SER A 279 -28.29 10.29 27.99
C SER A 279 -29.20 9.09 28.19
N LEU A 280 -28.85 7.90 27.67
CA LEU A 280 -29.72 6.72 27.71
C LEU A 280 -29.28 5.67 28.74
N PRO A 281 -30.23 4.89 29.29
CA PRO A 281 -29.90 3.69 30.04
C PRO A 281 -29.09 2.71 29.19
N GLU A 282 -28.13 2.05 29.81
CA GLU A 282 -27.18 1.13 29.17
C GLU A 282 -27.86 0.06 28.30
N PHE A 283 -28.90 -0.62 28.81
CA PHE A 283 -29.62 -1.64 28.06
C PHE A 283 -30.27 -1.12 26.76
N VAL A 284 -30.67 0.16 26.73
CA VAL A 284 -31.26 0.78 25.53
C VAL A 284 -30.17 1.06 24.51
N TYR A 285 -29.03 1.60 24.96
CA TYR A 285 -27.87 1.84 24.13
C TYR A 285 -27.37 0.55 23.48
N GLU A 286 -27.19 -0.52 24.27
CA GLU A 286 -26.78 -1.84 23.79
C GLU A 286 -27.76 -2.40 22.74
N ALA A 287 -29.07 -2.28 22.97
CA ALA A 287 -30.07 -2.76 22.01
C ALA A 287 -29.98 -2.02 20.66
N PHE A 288 -29.79 -0.70 20.67
CA PHE A 288 -29.61 0.09 19.46
C PHE A 288 -28.31 -0.23 18.73
N THR A 289 -27.19 -0.34 19.45
CA THR A 289 -25.90 -0.67 18.83
C THR A 289 -25.88 -2.09 18.25
N ALA A 290 -26.55 -3.06 18.89
CA ALA A 290 -26.70 -4.40 18.36
C ALA A 290 -27.58 -4.45 17.11
N MET A 291 -28.69 -3.69 17.08
CA MET A 291 -29.55 -3.59 15.91
C MET A 291 -28.81 -2.96 14.72
N LEU A 292 -28.17 -1.79 14.93
CA LEU A 292 -27.43 -1.10 13.88
C LEU A 292 -26.24 -1.94 13.39
N GLY A 293 -25.52 -2.58 14.31
CA GLY A 293 -24.42 -3.50 13.99
C GLY A 293 -24.85 -4.62 13.05
N LYS A 294 -25.99 -5.27 13.30
CA LYS A 294 -26.52 -6.34 12.43
C LYS A 294 -26.85 -5.84 11.01
N ILE A 295 -27.42 -4.65 10.89
CA ILE A 295 -27.73 -4.04 9.58
C ILE A 295 -26.42 -3.72 8.85
N HIS A 296 -25.45 -3.15 9.57
CA HIS A 296 -24.19 -2.74 9.01
C HIS A 296 -23.33 -3.92 8.55
N VAL A 297 -23.21 -4.98 9.36
CA VAL A 297 -22.49 -6.20 8.99
C VAL A 297 -23.03 -6.79 7.70
N LYS A 298 -24.36 -6.93 7.56
CA LYS A 298 -24.97 -7.42 6.31
C LYS A 298 -24.63 -6.55 5.10
N PHE A 299 -24.58 -5.24 5.28
CA PHE A 299 -24.19 -4.32 4.21
C PHE A 299 -22.72 -4.50 3.83
N ILE A 300 -21.82 -4.58 4.82
CA ILE A 300 -20.39 -4.77 4.59
C ILE A 300 -20.12 -6.14 3.95
N ASP A 301 -20.75 -7.22 4.40
CA ASP A 301 -20.62 -8.55 3.80
C ASP A 301 -21.03 -8.53 2.32
N ALA A 302 -22.09 -7.80 1.97
CA ALA A 302 -22.51 -7.64 0.57
C ALA A 302 -21.50 -6.84 -0.27
N VAL A 303 -20.84 -5.82 0.33
CA VAL A 303 -19.78 -5.04 -0.33
C VAL A 303 -18.52 -5.89 -0.53
N LEU A 304 -18.15 -6.70 0.47
CA LEU A 304 -17.01 -7.61 0.41
C LEU A 304 -17.24 -8.66 -0.68
N TYR A 305 -18.41 -9.30 -0.69
CA TYR A 305 -18.79 -10.27 -1.73
C TYR A 305 -18.72 -9.67 -3.13
N LEU A 306 -19.21 -8.43 -3.32
CA LEU A 306 -19.11 -7.74 -4.61
C LEU A 306 -17.65 -7.46 -5.01
N GLY A 307 -16.79 -7.16 -4.04
CA GLY A 307 -15.35 -6.90 -4.25
C GLY A 307 -14.56 -8.13 -4.67
N GLU A 308 -14.92 -9.31 -4.15
CA GLU A 308 -14.31 -10.58 -4.53
C GLU A 308 -14.65 -10.98 -5.97
N GLU A 309 -15.91 -10.77 -6.38
CA GLU A 309 -16.39 -11.15 -7.73
C GLU A 309 -15.96 -10.16 -8.83
N VAL A 310 -15.66 -8.90 -8.48
CA VAL A 310 -15.42 -7.82 -9.45
C VAL A 310 -14.08 -7.12 -9.17
N ASN A 311 -12.98 -7.74 -9.61
CA ASN A 311 -11.66 -7.12 -9.59
C ASN A 311 -11.34 -6.39 -10.91
N VAL A 312 -11.64 -5.09 -10.94
CA VAL A 312 -11.38 -4.18 -12.09
C VAL A 312 -10.26 -3.17 -11.82
N GLN A 313 -9.43 -3.41 -10.79
CA GLN A 313 -8.32 -2.51 -10.49
C GLN A 313 -7.36 -2.46 -11.67
N TRP A 314 -7.00 -1.23 -12.04
CA TRP A 314 -5.98 -0.94 -13.03
C TRP A 314 -4.71 -0.51 -12.32
N VAL A 315 -3.74 -1.42 -12.30
CA VAL A 315 -2.38 -1.16 -11.83
C VAL A 315 -1.59 -0.54 -12.98
N THR A 316 -1.12 0.70 -12.81
CA THR A 316 -0.44 1.44 -13.88
C THR A 316 1.07 1.45 -13.73
N GLY A 317 1.57 1.22 -12.52
CA GLY A 317 2.95 1.50 -12.15
C GLY A 317 3.15 2.91 -11.61
N GLU A 318 4.41 3.23 -11.31
CA GLU A 318 4.85 4.52 -10.82
C GLU A 318 4.51 5.65 -11.79
N PHE A 319 3.64 6.57 -11.35
CA PHE A 319 3.26 7.74 -12.14
C PHE A 319 4.25 8.89 -11.92
N PRO A 320 5.06 9.28 -12.92
CA PRO A 320 6.16 10.19 -12.67
C PRO A 320 5.68 11.60 -12.32
N LEU A 321 6.35 12.25 -11.37
CA LEU A 321 6.01 13.61 -10.93
C LEU A 321 5.99 14.63 -12.08
N SER A 322 6.80 14.42 -13.12
CA SER A 322 6.84 15.27 -14.32
C SER A 322 5.51 15.32 -15.09
N TRP A 323 4.63 14.31 -14.92
CA TRP A 323 3.32 14.25 -15.56
C TRP A 323 2.22 14.99 -14.80
N PHE A 324 2.45 15.38 -13.55
CA PHE A 324 1.42 16.03 -12.72
C PHE A 324 0.95 17.35 -13.34
N LEU A 325 1.87 18.23 -13.70
CA LEU A 325 1.53 19.54 -14.26
C LEU A 325 0.81 19.44 -15.62
N PRO A 326 1.33 18.68 -16.61
CA PRO A 326 0.60 18.44 -17.86
C PRO A 326 -0.80 17.85 -17.65
N TYR A 327 -0.93 16.87 -16.73
CA TYR A 327 -2.21 16.26 -16.40
C TYR A 327 -3.19 17.30 -15.86
N TYR A 328 -2.81 18.06 -14.82
CA TYR A 328 -3.71 19.02 -14.18
C TYR A 328 -4.06 20.19 -15.11
N LEU A 329 -3.15 20.61 -15.99
CA LEU A 329 -3.45 21.59 -17.02
C LEU A 329 -4.48 21.05 -18.02
N CYS A 330 -4.30 19.82 -18.49
CA CYS A 330 -5.26 19.17 -19.39
C CYS A 330 -6.63 18.98 -18.72
N PHE A 331 -6.65 18.53 -17.46
CA PHE A 331 -7.88 18.41 -16.66
C PHE A 331 -8.58 19.77 -16.46
N TYR A 332 -7.83 20.83 -16.17
CA TYR A 332 -8.38 22.18 -16.05
C TYR A 332 -9.00 22.67 -17.36
N VAL A 333 -8.30 22.50 -18.50
CA VAL A 333 -8.81 22.89 -19.83
C VAL A 333 -10.06 22.09 -20.20
N MET A 334 -10.05 20.78 -19.93
CA MET A 334 -11.21 19.91 -20.09
C MET A 334 -12.41 20.45 -19.31
N MET A 335 -12.23 20.75 -18.01
CA MET A 335 -13.30 21.25 -17.16
C MET A 335 -13.80 22.64 -17.59
N ASN A 336 -12.93 23.51 -18.09
CA ASN A 336 -13.34 24.79 -18.67
C ASN A 336 -14.30 24.60 -19.86
N HIS A 337 -14.01 23.66 -20.76
CA HIS A 337 -14.90 23.31 -21.88
C HIS A 337 -16.22 22.69 -21.40
N VAL A 338 -16.19 21.83 -20.37
CA VAL A 338 -17.41 21.27 -19.74
C VAL A 338 -18.29 22.39 -19.19
N VAL A 339 -17.70 23.36 -18.47
CA VAL A 339 -18.42 24.51 -17.92
C VAL A 339 -18.98 25.39 -19.05
N LYS A 340 -18.27 25.57 -20.17
CA LYS A 340 -18.79 26.30 -21.33
C LYS A 340 -19.86 25.56 -22.14
N GLY A 341 -20.04 24.25 -21.92
CA GLY A 341 -20.94 23.40 -22.70
C GLY A 341 -20.37 22.94 -24.05
N GLU A 342 -19.06 23.09 -24.24
CA GLU A 342 -18.33 22.73 -25.46
C GLU A 342 -17.98 21.23 -25.46
N ASN A 343 -19.02 20.39 -25.50
CA ASN A 343 -18.92 18.95 -25.23
C ASN A 343 -17.89 18.21 -26.12
N ARG A 344 -17.72 18.61 -27.38
CA ARG A 344 -16.74 17.97 -28.29
C ARG A 344 -15.30 18.22 -27.83
N ALA A 345 -14.97 19.46 -27.48
CA ALA A 345 -13.65 19.82 -26.99
C ALA A 345 -13.37 19.14 -25.64
N ALA A 346 -14.34 19.19 -24.71
CA ALA A 346 -14.26 18.50 -23.44
C ALA A 346 -14.01 16.98 -23.63
N PHE A 347 -14.73 16.34 -24.55
CA PHE A 347 -14.52 14.93 -24.87
C PHE A 347 -13.10 14.67 -25.40
N CYS A 348 -12.58 15.48 -26.32
CA CYS A 348 -11.21 15.33 -26.84
C CYS A 348 -10.15 15.39 -25.73
N TYR A 349 -10.24 16.36 -24.81
CA TYR A 349 -9.30 16.45 -23.69
C TYR A 349 -9.49 15.28 -22.70
N GLY A 350 -10.72 14.83 -22.46
CA GLY A 350 -10.98 13.62 -21.68
C GLY A 350 -10.34 12.38 -22.30
N THR A 351 -10.49 12.19 -23.61
CA THR A 351 -9.82 11.11 -24.36
C THR A 351 -8.30 11.24 -24.28
N LEU A 352 -7.74 12.45 -24.38
CA LEU A 352 -6.31 12.67 -24.24
C LEU A 352 -5.79 12.24 -22.86
N LEU A 353 -6.50 12.58 -21.77
CA LEU A 353 -6.15 12.14 -20.41
C LEU A 353 -6.14 10.61 -20.31
N SER A 354 -7.16 9.95 -20.84
CA SER A 354 -7.23 8.48 -20.85
C SER A 354 -6.13 7.85 -21.70
N LEU A 355 -5.84 8.41 -22.89
CA LEU A 355 -4.76 7.93 -23.76
C LEU A 355 -3.39 8.06 -23.11
N VAL A 356 -3.13 9.15 -22.39
CA VAL A 356 -1.88 9.33 -21.64
C VAL A 356 -1.68 8.19 -20.64
N LEU A 357 -2.71 7.83 -19.89
CA LEU A 357 -2.64 6.73 -18.91
C LEU A 357 -2.47 5.38 -19.59
N ILE A 358 -3.19 5.13 -20.68
CA ILE A 358 -3.04 3.90 -21.49
C ILE A 358 -1.61 3.78 -21.99
N VAL A 359 -1.08 4.83 -22.62
CA VAL A 359 0.30 4.84 -23.15
C VAL A 359 1.28 4.60 -22.02
N HIS A 360 1.18 5.33 -20.91
CA HIS A 360 2.04 5.16 -19.74
C HIS A 360 2.04 3.71 -19.23
N SER A 361 0.87 3.13 -18.98
CA SER A 361 0.75 1.73 -18.54
C SER A 361 1.24 0.70 -19.58
N SER A 362 1.35 1.11 -20.86
CA SER A 362 1.80 0.26 -21.96
C SER A 362 3.31 0.40 -22.24
N LEU A 363 3.99 1.42 -21.71
CA LEU A 363 5.42 1.66 -21.96
C LEU A 363 6.31 0.46 -21.58
N PRO A 364 6.10 -0.25 -20.45
CA PRO A 364 6.92 -1.41 -20.12
C PRO A 364 6.88 -2.52 -21.17
N TYR A 365 5.75 -2.66 -21.88
CA TYR A 365 5.57 -3.65 -22.95
C TYR A 365 6.25 -3.26 -24.28
N MET A 366 6.80 -2.05 -24.34
CA MET A 366 7.56 -1.54 -25.48
C MET A 366 9.05 -1.38 -25.15
N ASN A 367 9.46 -1.59 -23.89
CA ASN A 367 10.86 -1.51 -23.48
C ASN A 367 11.59 -2.81 -23.86
N GLU A 368 12.71 -2.72 -24.57
CA GLU A 368 13.53 -3.88 -24.95
C GLU A 368 14.40 -4.41 -23.79
N GLU A 369 14.51 -3.66 -22.70
CA GLU A 369 15.27 -4.09 -21.52
C GLU A 369 14.53 -5.21 -20.76
N GLY A 370 15.28 -6.24 -20.37
CA GLY A 370 14.89 -7.20 -19.34
C GLY A 370 15.54 -6.85 -17.99
N LYS A 371 14.92 -7.31 -16.91
CA LYS A 371 15.36 -7.02 -15.54
C LYS A 371 15.25 -8.24 -14.64
N VAL A 372 16.28 -8.49 -13.83
CA VAL A 372 16.22 -9.42 -12.70
C VAL A 372 16.40 -8.59 -11.43
N THR A 373 15.40 -8.58 -10.56
CA THR A 373 15.43 -7.81 -9.31
C THR A 373 15.33 -8.74 -8.11
N PHE A 374 16.39 -8.78 -7.31
CA PHE A 374 16.41 -9.46 -6.01
C PHE A 374 15.93 -8.47 -4.95
N LEU A 375 14.79 -8.75 -4.32
CA LEU A 375 14.18 -7.86 -3.34
C LEU A 375 14.86 -8.02 -1.98
N ASP A 376 15.03 -6.91 -1.26
CA ASP A 376 15.41 -6.92 0.15
C ASP A 376 14.18 -7.27 1.00
N VAL A 377 13.97 -8.57 1.20
CA VAL A 377 12.88 -9.15 2.00
C VAL A 377 13.27 -9.37 3.46
N GLY A 378 14.45 -8.90 3.88
CA GLY A 378 15.08 -9.33 5.12
C GLY A 378 15.76 -10.70 4.96
N GLN A 379 15.54 -11.61 5.90
CA GLN A 379 16.04 -12.98 5.77
C GLN A 379 15.10 -13.79 4.88
N GLY A 380 15.59 -14.20 3.71
CA GLY A 380 14.86 -14.99 2.72
C GLY A 380 15.13 -14.55 1.29
N ASP A 381 14.43 -15.19 0.36
CA ASP A 381 14.58 -14.95 -1.07
C ASP A 381 13.28 -14.52 -1.76
N SER A 382 13.41 -13.50 -2.59
CA SER A 382 12.45 -13.24 -3.66
C SER A 382 13.11 -12.47 -4.79
N ALA A 383 13.15 -13.08 -5.98
CA ALA A 383 13.64 -12.45 -7.19
C ALA A 383 12.52 -12.36 -8.23
N VAL A 384 12.45 -11.23 -8.93
CA VAL A 384 11.49 -11.00 -10.01
C VAL A 384 12.24 -10.81 -11.32
N ILE A 385 11.93 -11.67 -12.29
CA ILE A 385 12.48 -11.65 -13.65
C ILE A 385 11.41 -11.06 -14.58
N GLU A 386 11.66 -9.85 -15.10
CA GLU A 386 10.91 -9.25 -16.20
C GLU A 386 11.67 -9.49 -17.51
N LEU A 387 11.12 -10.29 -18.42
CA LEU A 387 11.71 -10.47 -19.76
C LEU A 387 11.55 -9.19 -20.61
N PRO A 388 12.39 -8.98 -21.65
CA PRO A 388 12.23 -7.89 -22.62
C PRO A 388 10.78 -7.73 -23.10
N ARG A 389 10.33 -6.48 -23.20
CA ARG A 389 8.95 -6.07 -23.52
C ARG A 389 7.89 -6.66 -22.59
N ARG A 390 8.29 -7.08 -21.38
CA ARG A 390 7.44 -7.77 -20.41
C ARG A 390 6.64 -8.92 -21.05
N ARG A 391 7.29 -9.68 -21.93
CA ARG A 391 6.67 -10.86 -22.58
C ARG A 391 6.45 -12.01 -21.61
N GLY A 392 7.24 -12.06 -20.54
CA GLY A 392 7.01 -12.93 -19.39
C GLY A 392 7.48 -12.27 -18.11
N VAL A 393 6.76 -12.53 -17.01
CA VAL A 393 7.17 -12.19 -15.65
C VAL A 393 7.26 -13.46 -14.82
N ILE A 394 8.43 -13.72 -14.24
CA ILE A 394 8.69 -14.89 -13.40
C ILE A 394 9.08 -14.40 -12.00
N ILE A 395 8.58 -15.07 -10.97
CA ILE A 395 9.04 -14.88 -9.58
C ILE A 395 9.79 -16.15 -9.16
N VAL A 396 10.94 -15.97 -8.50
CA VAL A 396 11.73 -17.04 -7.89
C VAL A 396 11.73 -16.77 -6.40
N ASP A 397 11.05 -17.64 -5.65
CA ASP A 397 10.73 -17.50 -4.24
C ASP A 397 9.88 -16.26 -3.90
N ALA A 398 9.05 -16.40 -2.88
CA ALA A 398 8.11 -15.38 -2.40
C ALA A 398 8.47 -14.84 -1.01
N ALA A 399 9.55 -15.33 -0.40
CA ALA A 399 9.94 -15.04 0.97
C ALA A 399 8.83 -15.24 2.01
N GLY A 400 9.08 -14.96 3.27
CA GLY A 400 8.03 -14.95 4.29
C GLY A 400 8.52 -14.42 5.62
N PRO A 401 7.62 -13.86 6.44
CA PRO A 401 8.01 -13.34 7.73
C PRO A 401 8.50 -14.48 8.64
N PRO A 402 9.36 -14.19 9.63
CA PRO A 402 9.78 -15.19 10.61
C PRO A 402 8.58 -15.88 11.27
N HIS A 403 8.70 -17.17 11.58
CA HIS A 403 7.61 -18.00 12.11
C HIS A 403 6.86 -17.45 13.34
N PHE A 404 7.49 -16.56 14.11
CA PHE A 404 6.90 -15.96 15.32
C PHE A 404 6.00 -14.75 15.04
N GLN A 405 5.91 -14.28 13.79
CA GLN A 405 5.08 -13.14 13.43
C GLN A 405 3.64 -13.60 13.12
N GLU A 406 2.65 -12.94 13.74
CA GLU A 406 1.24 -13.32 13.58
C GLU A 406 0.70 -13.07 12.16
N ASN A 407 1.11 -11.96 11.53
CA ASN A 407 0.73 -11.65 10.14
C ASN A 407 1.69 -12.32 9.15
N ARG A 408 1.27 -13.46 8.59
CA ARG A 408 2.02 -14.22 7.57
C ARG A 408 2.09 -13.52 6.21
N ASP A 409 1.18 -12.60 5.92
CA ASP A 409 1.11 -11.89 4.64
C ASP A 409 1.95 -10.60 4.64
N LYS A 410 2.63 -10.27 5.74
CA LYS A 410 3.32 -8.99 5.92
C LYS A 410 4.33 -8.69 4.80
N ILE A 411 5.10 -9.69 4.36
CA ILE A 411 6.10 -9.52 3.29
C ILE A 411 5.41 -9.34 1.92
N ALA A 412 4.35 -10.12 1.64
CA ALA A 412 3.51 -9.86 0.46
C ALA A 412 2.95 -8.43 0.47
N GLU A 413 2.30 -8.02 1.56
CA GLU A 413 1.58 -6.75 1.65
C GLU A 413 2.49 -5.52 1.61
N ASN A 414 3.69 -5.60 2.21
CA ASN A 414 4.55 -4.43 2.39
C ASN A 414 5.77 -4.37 1.45
N ILE A 415 6.17 -5.49 0.84
CA ILE A 415 7.36 -5.56 -0.02
C ILE A 415 6.98 -5.99 -1.43
N LEU A 416 6.45 -7.20 -1.62
CA LEU A 416 6.23 -7.75 -2.96
C LEU A 416 5.10 -7.01 -3.68
N MET A 417 3.94 -6.80 -3.05
CA MET A 417 2.82 -6.11 -3.68
C MET A 417 3.14 -4.65 -4.02
N PRO A 418 3.76 -3.83 -3.13
CA PRO A 418 4.19 -2.49 -3.50
C PRO A 418 5.20 -2.48 -4.64
N PHE A 419 6.17 -3.42 -4.67
CA PHE A 419 7.09 -3.56 -5.80
C PHE A 419 6.34 -3.88 -7.10
N LEU A 420 5.56 -4.97 -7.14
CA LEU A 420 4.80 -5.39 -8.32
C LEU A 420 3.85 -4.28 -8.81
N ASN A 421 3.16 -3.61 -7.89
CA ASN A 421 2.26 -2.50 -8.20
C ASN A 421 3.02 -1.31 -8.76
N SER A 422 4.18 -0.93 -8.20
CA SER A 422 5.02 0.16 -8.72
C SER A 422 5.57 -0.15 -10.12
N ARG A 423 5.77 -1.43 -10.45
CA ARG A 423 6.16 -1.88 -11.79
C ARG A 423 4.95 -2.01 -12.74
N GLY A 424 3.71 -1.92 -12.25
CA GLY A 424 2.51 -2.14 -13.06
C GLY A 424 2.28 -3.60 -13.43
N ILE A 425 2.69 -4.53 -12.57
CA ILE A 425 2.60 -5.98 -12.77
C ILE A 425 1.38 -6.51 -12.00
N LYS A 426 0.43 -7.11 -12.72
CA LYS A 426 -0.76 -7.78 -12.14
C LYS A 426 -0.82 -9.28 -12.49
N LYS A 427 0.01 -9.71 -13.44
CA LYS A 427 0.10 -11.08 -13.92
C LYS A 427 1.53 -11.56 -13.82
N VAL A 428 1.72 -12.76 -13.29
CA VAL A 428 2.98 -13.48 -13.21
C VAL A 428 2.80 -14.80 -13.93
N ASP A 429 3.60 -15.06 -14.96
CA ASP A 429 3.44 -16.23 -15.82
C ASP A 429 3.89 -17.52 -15.12
N ALA A 430 4.90 -17.43 -14.28
CA ALA A 430 5.41 -18.54 -13.47
C ALA A 430 5.96 -18.07 -12.11
N VAL A 431 5.75 -18.88 -11.08
CA VAL A 431 6.45 -18.77 -9.80
C VAL A 431 7.22 -20.05 -9.58
N PHE A 432 8.53 -19.94 -9.36
CA PHE A 432 9.37 -21.04 -8.91
C PHE A 432 9.53 -20.91 -7.40
N ILE A 433 9.14 -21.92 -6.65
CA ILE A 433 9.49 -22.04 -5.24
C ILE A 433 10.58 -23.09 -5.13
N THR A 434 11.74 -22.68 -4.65
CA THR A 434 12.93 -23.53 -4.58
C THR A 434 12.71 -24.67 -3.61
N HIS A 435 12.27 -24.38 -2.38
CA HIS A 435 11.92 -25.37 -1.36
C HIS A 435 10.88 -24.83 -0.36
N ASN A 436 10.38 -25.72 0.50
CA ASN A 436 9.27 -25.47 1.42
C ASN A 436 9.71 -24.98 2.79
N ASP A 437 10.42 -23.85 2.82
CA ASP A 437 10.68 -23.07 4.04
C ASP A 437 10.09 -21.66 3.91
N THR A 438 9.78 -21.08 5.08
CA THR A 438 8.96 -19.86 5.13
C THR A 438 9.64 -18.67 4.50
N ASP A 439 10.95 -18.57 4.60
CA ASP A 439 11.78 -17.56 3.96
C ASP A 439 11.96 -17.76 2.45
N HIS A 440 11.30 -18.77 1.86
CA HIS A 440 11.19 -18.98 0.42
C HIS A 440 9.75 -18.99 -0.09
N ASN A 441 8.79 -19.56 0.65
CA ASN A 441 7.41 -19.73 0.16
C ASN A 441 6.33 -18.98 0.95
N GLY A 442 6.69 -18.39 2.10
CA GLY A 442 5.74 -17.96 3.12
C GLY A 442 4.72 -16.92 2.68
N SER A 443 5.03 -16.11 1.67
CA SER A 443 4.18 -15.04 1.15
C SER A 443 3.44 -15.43 -0.14
N PHE A 444 3.62 -16.65 -0.64
CA PHE A 444 2.98 -17.08 -1.89
C PHE A 444 1.45 -17.05 -1.80
N ALA A 445 0.88 -17.47 -0.67
CA ALA A 445 -0.57 -17.39 -0.44
C ALA A 445 -1.08 -15.94 -0.44
N GLY A 446 -0.30 -15.00 0.09
CA GLY A 446 -0.60 -13.57 0.06
C GLY A 446 -0.57 -13.00 -1.35
N LEU A 447 0.39 -13.40 -2.18
CA LEU A 447 0.47 -13.00 -3.60
C LEU A 447 -0.78 -13.40 -4.40
N LEU A 448 -1.30 -14.61 -4.18
CA LEU A 448 -2.47 -15.12 -4.91
C LEU A 448 -3.76 -14.31 -4.68
N LYS A 449 -3.81 -13.45 -3.65
CA LYS A 449 -4.98 -12.61 -3.38
C LYS A 449 -5.20 -11.52 -4.43
N ASP A 450 -4.10 -11.02 -5.01
CA ASP A 450 -4.12 -9.82 -5.87
C ASP A 450 -3.39 -9.99 -7.20
N ILE A 451 -2.56 -11.04 -7.34
CA ILE A 451 -1.79 -11.35 -8.54
C ILE A 451 -2.38 -12.58 -9.26
N ASP A 452 -2.56 -12.46 -10.57
CA ASP A 452 -2.89 -13.58 -11.45
C ASP A 452 -1.64 -14.40 -11.74
N VAL A 453 -1.49 -15.54 -11.06
CA VAL A 453 -0.38 -16.47 -11.24
C VAL A 453 -0.75 -17.55 -12.24
N GLY A 454 0.05 -17.69 -13.30
CA GLY A 454 -0.18 -18.68 -14.36
C GLY A 454 0.21 -20.10 -13.96
N ARG A 455 1.42 -20.28 -13.41
CA ARG A 455 1.97 -21.59 -13.03
C ARG A 455 2.79 -21.49 -11.75
N LEU A 456 2.75 -22.55 -10.95
CA LEU A 456 3.62 -22.76 -9.80
C LEU A 456 4.50 -23.97 -10.08
N PHE A 457 5.82 -23.76 -10.00
CA PHE A 457 6.84 -24.79 -10.12
C PHE A 457 7.48 -25.05 -8.76
N VAL A 458 7.60 -26.32 -8.40
CA VAL A 458 8.16 -26.78 -7.12
C VAL A 458 9.04 -28.01 -7.35
N SER A 459 9.87 -28.31 -6.35
CA SER A 459 10.57 -29.60 -6.27
C SER A 459 9.57 -30.77 -6.17
N PRO A 460 9.85 -31.97 -6.72
CA PRO A 460 9.01 -33.15 -6.53
C PRO A 460 8.96 -33.58 -5.07
N TYR A 461 9.95 -33.15 -4.28
CA TYR A 461 10.08 -33.42 -2.85
C TYR A 461 9.56 -32.25 -2.00
N ASP A 462 8.89 -31.27 -2.60
CA ASP A 462 8.20 -30.19 -1.88
C ASP A 462 6.87 -30.71 -1.28
N GLU A 463 6.88 -30.89 0.05
CA GLU A 463 5.70 -31.29 0.85
C GLU A 463 4.72 -30.14 1.17
N GLY A 464 4.90 -28.96 0.56
CA GLY A 464 4.10 -27.76 0.76
C GLY A 464 2.66 -27.93 0.26
N ASP A 465 1.72 -27.55 1.12
CA ASP A 465 0.28 -27.53 0.80
C ASP A 465 -0.09 -26.18 0.17
N TYR A 466 0.20 -26.05 -1.12
CA TYR A 466 -0.21 -24.90 -1.91
C TYR A 466 -1.69 -25.07 -2.29
N LYS A 467 -2.53 -24.11 -1.93
CA LYS A 467 -3.92 -23.99 -2.45
C LYS A 467 -3.95 -23.52 -3.91
N PHE A 468 -3.05 -24.07 -4.73
CA PHE A 468 -2.81 -23.72 -6.12
C PHE A 468 -2.26 -24.94 -6.85
N LYS A 469 -2.55 -25.07 -8.15
CA LYS A 469 -2.06 -26.22 -8.94
C LYS A 469 -0.54 -26.11 -9.14
N LYS A 470 0.21 -27.00 -8.49
CA LYS A 470 1.67 -27.11 -8.64
C LYS A 470 2.07 -28.03 -9.81
N THR A 471 3.22 -27.75 -10.40
CA THR A 471 3.92 -28.59 -11.37
C THR A 471 5.29 -28.91 -10.79
N GLU A 472 5.58 -30.19 -10.64
CA GLU A 472 6.85 -30.65 -10.10
C GLU A 472 7.89 -30.65 -11.22
N LEU A 473 9.09 -30.14 -10.94
CA LEU A 473 10.23 -30.16 -11.85
C LEU A 473 11.43 -30.82 -11.17
N SER A 474 12.14 -31.66 -11.90
CA SER A 474 13.33 -32.39 -11.46
C SER A 474 14.52 -32.13 -12.38
N ALA A 475 15.71 -32.59 -11.99
CA ALA A 475 16.91 -32.46 -12.82
C ALA A 475 16.67 -33.00 -14.25
N GLY A 476 16.99 -32.18 -15.25
CA GLY A 476 16.78 -32.48 -16.68
C GLY A 476 15.48 -31.92 -17.26
N ASP A 477 14.53 -31.48 -16.44
CA ASP A 477 13.33 -30.79 -16.91
C ASP A 477 13.65 -29.38 -17.41
N THR A 478 12.82 -28.85 -18.30
CA THR A 478 12.98 -27.48 -18.84
C THR A 478 11.63 -26.78 -18.94
N TYR A 479 11.57 -25.55 -18.44
CA TYR A 479 10.45 -24.66 -18.65
C TYR A 479 10.80 -23.60 -19.70
N GLY A 480 10.04 -23.54 -20.79
CA GLY A 480 10.19 -22.54 -21.84
C GLY A 480 9.10 -21.48 -21.81
N ILE A 481 9.49 -20.21 -21.94
CA ILE A 481 8.57 -19.06 -22.10
C ILE A 481 9.16 -18.04 -23.07
N GLU A 482 8.42 -17.72 -24.14
CA GLU A 482 8.78 -16.65 -25.09
C GLU A 482 10.20 -16.75 -25.68
N GLY A 483 10.71 -17.99 -25.82
CA GLY A 483 12.05 -18.28 -26.34
C GLY A 483 13.17 -18.33 -25.28
N TYR A 484 12.84 -18.12 -24.01
CA TYR A 484 13.75 -18.30 -22.88
C TYR A 484 13.53 -19.67 -22.24
N GLU A 485 14.62 -20.37 -21.93
CA GLU A 485 14.60 -21.70 -21.33
C GLU A 485 15.17 -21.64 -19.91
N PHE A 486 14.47 -22.31 -18.99
CA PHE A 486 14.86 -22.48 -17.60
C PHE A 486 15.11 -23.98 -17.38
N HIS A 487 16.38 -24.37 -17.35
CA HIS A 487 16.82 -25.76 -17.24
C HIS A 487 17.04 -26.14 -15.79
N VAL A 488 16.30 -27.12 -15.29
CA VAL A 488 16.41 -27.58 -13.90
C VAL A 488 17.59 -28.55 -13.78
N LEU A 489 18.48 -28.26 -12.83
CA LEU A 489 19.72 -29.00 -12.57
C LEU A 489 19.65 -29.88 -11.32
N SER A 490 18.75 -29.56 -10.39
CA SER A 490 18.54 -30.28 -9.12
C SER A 490 17.10 -30.05 -8.65
N PRO A 491 16.48 -31.00 -7.93
CA PRO A 491 17.04 -32.27 -7.46
C PRO A 491 16.88 -33.42 -8.47
N GLU A 492 17.87 -34.32 -8.50
CA GLU A 492 17.85 -35.58 -9.25
C GLU A 492 17.24 -36.75 -8.45
N GLU A 493 17.34 -36.68 -7.12
CA GLU A 493 16.78 -37.64 -6.18
C GLU A 493 16.39 -36.97 -4.86
N ASP A 494 15.72 -37.69 -3.96
CA ASP A 494 15.34 -37.15 -2.65
C ASP A 494 16.55 -37.15 -1.71
N HIS A 495 17.01 -35.97 -1.33
CA HIS A 495 18.12 -35.79 -0.40
C HIS A 495 17.71 -35.87 1.09
N LEU A 496 16.43 -36.10 1.40
CA LEU A 496 15.88 -36.15 2.76
C LEU A 496 16.11 -34.87 3.59
N ASP A 497 16.47 -33.78 2.91
CA ASP A 497 16.65 -32.45 3.46
C ASP A 497 15.99 -31.45 2.52
N LYS A 498 15.25 -30.50 3.08
CA LYS A 498 14.46 -29.56 2.27
C LYS A 498 15.34 -28.63 1.45
N ASN A 499 16.47 -28.20 2.01
CA ASN A 499 17.37 -27.24 1.38
C ASN A 499 18.13 -27.92 0.25
N ASP A 500 18.62 -29.14 0.47
CA ASP A 500 19.24 -29.95 -0.58
C ASP A 500 18.25 -30.40 -1.67
N ASN A 501 16.96 -30.47 -1.35
CA ASN A 501 15.88 -30.68 -2.33
C ASN A 501 15.45 -29.40 -3.08
N SER A 502 16.19 -28.30 -2.95
CA SER A 502 15.91 -27.05 -3.66
C SER A 502 15.91 -27.23 -5.18
N LEU A 503 14.98 -26.56 -5.87
CA LEU A 503 15.10 -26.35 -7.31
C LEU A 503 16.32 -25.49 -7.62
N VAL A 504 17.31 -26.10 -8.28
CA VAL A 504 18.43 -25.39 -8.89
C VAL A 504 18.15 -25.30 -10.36
N PHE A 505 18.28 -24.13 -10.96
CA PHE A 505 18.09 -23.99 -12.40
C PHE A 505 19.03 -22.97 -13.03
N HIS A 506 19.36 -23.26 -14.28
CA HIS A 506 20.13 -22.40 -15.17
C HIS A 506 19.22 -21.77 -16.22
N THR A 507 19.46 -20.51 -16.54
CA THR A 507 18.80 -19.84 -17.65
C THR A 507 19.75 -18.83 -18.31
N GLU A 508 19.53 -18.54 -19.59
CA GLU A 508 20.28 -17.51 -20.30
C GLU A 508 19.42 -16.25 -20.43
N LEU A 509 19.85 -15.15 -19.79
CA LEU A 509 19.18 -13.85 -19.88
C LEU A 509 20.22 -12.81 -20.31
N GLY A 510 19.96 -12.18 -21.44
CA GLY A 510 20.84 -11.16 -22.00
C GLY A 510 22.21 -11.68 -22.41
N GLY A 511 22.27 -12.86 -23.06
CA GLY A 511 23.52 -13.50 -23.50
C GLY A 511 24.41 -14.00 -22.36
N LYS A 512 23.85 -14.15 -21.15
CA LYS A 512 24.57 -14.45 -19.92
C LYS A 512 23.92 -15.58 -19.17
N GLY A 513 24.73 -16.47 -18.61
CA GLY A 513 24.26 -17.60 -17.81
C GLY A 513 23.91 -17.17 -16.39
N TRP A 514 22.72 -17.53 -15.95
CA TRP A 514 22.21 -17.29 -14.60
C TRP A 514 22.04 -18.61 -13.87
N LEU A 515 22.56 -18.70 -12.66
CA LEU A 515 22.37 -19.87 -11.81
C LEU A 515 21.63 -19.47 -10.53
N PHE A 516 20.44 -20.03 -10.35
CA PHE A 516 19.64 -19.92 -9.14
C PHE A 516 19.77 -21.21 -8.35
N THR A 517 20.30 -21.12 -7.13
CA THR A 517 20.72 -22.31 -6.36
C THR A 517 19.78 -22.70 -5.23
N GLY A 518 18.78 -21.88 -4.89
CA GLY A 518 18.07 -22.05 -3.63
C GLY A 518 19.06 -22.14 -2.46
N ASP A 519 18.84 -23.09 -1.56
CA ASP A 519 19.59 -23.23 -0.31
C ASP A 519 20.44 -24.50 -0.24
N ILE A 520 20.76 -25.08 -1.40
CA ILE A 520 21.57 -26.30 -1.51
C ILE A 520 22.89 -26.21 -0.72
N SER A 521 23.29 -27.33 -0.11
CA SER A 521 24.58 -27.47 0.55
C SER A 521 25.72 -27.74 -0.43
N ALA A 522 26.96 -27.64 0.07
CA ALA A 522 28.17 -28.03 -0.66
C ALA A 522 28.15 -29.50 -1.16
N GLY A 523 27.31 -30.37 -0.56
CA GLY A 523 27.10 -31.74 -1.02
C GLY A 523 26.42 -31.79 -2.38
N VAL A 524 25.29 -31.09 -2.51
CA VAL A 524 24.52 -30.99 -3.76
C VAL A 524 25.24 -30.14 -4.81
N GLU A 525 25.97 -29.10 -4.39
CA GLU A 525 26.85 -28.33 -5.29
C GLU A 525 27.81 -29.23 -6.07
N LYS A 526 28.38 -30.23 -5.40
CA LYS A 526 29.28 -31.19 -6.03
C LYS A 526 28.52 -32.05 -7.05
N THR A 527 27.31 -32.50 -6.76
CA THR A 527 26.50 -33.28 -7.68
C THR A 527 26.11 -32.48 -8.92
N VAL A 528 25.63 -31.24 -8.72
CA VAL A 528 25.30 -30.31 -9.81
C VAL A 528 26.52 -30.04 -10.69
N LYS A 529 27.69 -29.83 -10.08
CA LYS A 529 28.95 -29.73 -10.81
C LYS A 529 29.24 -30.98 -11.65
N GLU A 530 29.18 -32.17 -11.04
CA GLU A 530 29.56 -33.43 -11.71
C GLU A 530 28.66 -33.72 -12.92
N ALA A 531 27.39 -33.34 -12.84
CA ALA A 531 26.41 -33.49 -13.92
C ALA A 531 26.47 -32.36 -14.96
N HIS A 532 26.78 -31.12 -14.56
CA HIS A 532 26.52 -29.92 -15.36
C HIS A 532 27.66 -28.87 -15.44
N GLY A 533 28.86 -29.18 -14.95
CA GLY A 533 29.98 -28.24 -14.83
C GLY A 533 30.59 -27.69 -16.14
N LEU A 534 29.90 -27.83 -17.28
CA LEU A 534 30.23 -27.19 -18.55
C LEU A 534 29.30 -26.02 -18.90
N LEU A 535 28.30 -25.73 -18.05
CA LEU A 535 27.37 -24.63 -18.27
C LEU A 535 28.05 -23.28 -18.00
N PRO A 536 27.91 -22.28 -18.89
CA PRO A 536 28.40 -20.93 -18.62
C PRO A 536 27.54 -20.30 -17.51
N VAL A 537 28.18 -19.75 -16.48
CA VAL A 537 27.51 -19.00 -15.41
C VAL A 537 28.23 -17.67 -15.24
N ASP A 538 27.52 -16.60 -15.51
CA ASP A 538 28.04 -15.23 -15.36
C ASP A 538 27.50 -14.58 -14.09
N ILE A 539 26.24 -14.90 -13.72
CA ILE A 539 25.58 -14.40 -12.52
C ILE A 539 25.14 -15.59 -11.65
N LEU A 540 25.55 -15.57 -10.39
CA LEU A 540 25.20 -16.56 -9.38
C LEU A 540 24.30 -15.92 -8.31
N LYS A 541 23.10 -16.46 -8.09
CA LYS A 541 22.43 -16.29 -6.80
C LYS A 541 23.19 -17.17 -5.81
N VAL A 542 23.83 -16.56 -4.82
CA VAL A 542 24.66 -17.26 -3.83
C VAL A 542 23.77 -18.17 -3.00
N ALA A 543 24.20 -19.41 -2.79
CA ALA A 543 23.41 -20.41 -2.11
C ALA A 543 23.18 -20.07 -0.63
N HIS A 544 21.97 -20.39 -0.16
CA HIS A 544 21.62 -20.38 1.26
C HIS A 544 21.94 -19.07 1.98
N HIS A 545 21.62 -17.94 1.33
CA HIS A 545 21.85 -16.58 1.85
C HIS A 545 23.33 -16.29 2.18
N GLY A 546 24.26 -17.11 1.69
CA GLY A 546 25.69 -17.06 2.06
C GLY A 546 26.04 -17.79 3.36
N SER A 547 25.35 -18.90 3.68
CA SER A 547 25.67 -19.81 4.78
C SER A 547 27.06 -20.47 4.63
N GLU A 548 27.75 -20.73 5.74
CA GLU A 548 29.04 -21.44 5.76
C GLU A 548 28.97 -22.89 5.23
N THR A 549 27.77 -23.46 5.11
CA THR A 549 27.56 -24.83 4.58
C THR A 549 27.49 -24.90 3.06
N SER A 550 27.56 -23.76 2.38
CA SER A 550 27.27 -23.62 0.95
C SER A 550 28.27 -22.65 0.29
N THR A 551 28.20 -22.53 -1.03
CA THR A 551 29.10 -21.75 -1.89
C THR A 551 30.55 -22.15 -1.72
N SER A 552 30.85 -23.43 -1.96
CA SER A 552 32.20 -23.99 -1.81
C SER A 552 33.18 -23.47 -2.87
N GLU A 553 34.49 -23.46 -2.55
CA GLU A 553 35.54 -23.10 -3.52
C GLU A 553 35.44 -23.93 -4.81
N LEU A 554 35.15 -25.23 -4.67
CA LEU A 554 35.01 -26.16 -5.79
C LEU A 554 33.87 -25.75 -6.73
N PHE A 555 32.77 -25.24 -6.18
CA PHE A 555 31.61 -24.80 -6.94
C PHE A 555 31.92 -23.52 -7.71
N LEU A 556 32.58 -22.56 -7.06
CA LEU A 556 33.03 -21.32 -7.70
C LEU A 556 34.10 -21.57 -8.79
N ASP A 557 35.06 -22.46 -8.54
CA ASP A 557 36.08 -22.85 -9.52
C ASP A 557 35.49 -23.57 -10.75
N THR A 558 34.29 -24.14 -10.63
CA THR A 558 33.62 -24.84 -11.73
C THR A 558 32.86 -23.88 -12.62
N PHE A 559 32.06 -23.00 -12.00
CA PHE A 559 31.12 -22.15 -12.71
C PHE A 559 31.70 -20.76 -13.02
N GLU A 560 32.78 -20.36 -12.35
CA GLU A 560 33.53 -19.10 -12.54
C GLU A 560 32.62 -17.85 -12.69
N PRO A 561 31.65 -17.61 -11.77
CA PRO A 561 30.73 -16.49 -11.92
C PRO A 561 31.45 -15.15 -11.82
N GLY A 562 31.07 -14.19 -12.67
CA GLY A 562 31.57 -12.81 -12.56
C GLY A 562 30.88 -12.02 -11.45
N ILE A 563 29.59 -12.30 -11.20
CA ILE A 563 28.74 -11.57 -10.26
C ILE A 563 28.06 -12.55 -9.32
N GLY A 564 28.08 -12.26 -8.02
CA GLY A 564 27.41 -13.02 -6.97
C GLY A 564 26.40 -12.14 -6.24
N ILE A 565 25.13 -12.55 -6.20
CA ILE A 565 24.06 -11.83 -5.52
C ILE A 565 23.64 -12.62 -4.28
N ILE A 566 23.70 -11.97 -3.12
CA ILE A 566 23.33 -12.52 -1.82
C ILE A 566 22.06 -11.84 -1.33
N SER A 567 20.97 -12.60 -1.22
CA SER A 567 19.80 -12.18 -0.46
C SER A 567 20.05 -12.48 1.01
N ALA A 568 20.11 -11.47 1.87
CA ALA A 568 20.27 -11.65 3.32
C ALA A 568 19.65 -10.49 4.08
N GLY A 569 19.25 -10.74 5.33
CA GLY A 569 18.67 -9.70 6.18
C GLY A 569 19.71 -8.91 6.96
N ARG A 570 19.47 -7.61 7.20
CA ARG A 570 20.29 -6.80 8.12
C ARG A 570 20.25 -7.38 9.53
N ASN A 571 21.42 -7.53 10.16
CA ASN A 571 21.54 -8.03 11.54
C ASN A 571 20.73 -9.32 11.79
N ASN A 572 20.66 -10.21 10.78
CA ASN A 572 19.94 -11.47 10.92
C ASN A 572 20.60 -12.36 11.99
N ARG A 573 19.79 -13.20 12.63
CA ARG A 573 20.23 -14.05 13.75
C ARG A 573 21.16 -15.19 13.34
N TYR A 574 21.20 -15.50 12.04
CA TYR A 574 22.00 -16.58 11.48
C TYR A 574 23.46 -16.16 11.22
N GLY A 575 23.75 -14.85 11.19
CA GLY A 575 25.06 -14.34 10.86
C GLY A 575 25.39 -14.40 9.36
N HIS A 576 24.36 -14.50 8.51
CA HIS A 576 24.53 -14.55 7.06
C HIS A 576 24.71 -13.14 6.45
N PRO A 577 25.43 -12.99 5.31
CA PRO A 577 26.37 -13.97 4.79
C PRO A 577 27.57 -14.16 5.74
N HIS A 578 28.03 -15.39 5.86
CA HIS A 578 29.16 -15.74 6.72
C HIS A 578 30.46 -15.12 6.18
N PRO A 579 31.36 -14.60 7.04
CA PRO A 579 32.63 -13.99 6.59
C PRO A 579 33.49 -14.91 5.72
N GLU A 580 33.48 -16.22 5.98
CA GLU A 580 34.25 -17.20 5.19
C GLU A 580 33.72 -17.34 3.75
N VAL A 581 32.40 -17.25 3.55
CA VAL A 581 31.79 -17.29 2.22
C VAL A 581 32.14 -16.02 1.43
N LEU A 582 32.10 -14.86 2.09
CA LEU A 582 32.53 -13.60 1.48
C LEU A 582 34.00 -13.65 1.05
N HIS A 583 34.87 -14.23 1.88
CA HIS A 583 36.27 -14.41 1.54
C HIS A 583 36.47 -15.37 0.36
N THR A 584 35.70 -16.46 0.32
CA THR A 584 35.70 -17.43 -0.79
C THR A 584 35.28 -16.78 -2.11
N LEU A 585 34.22 -15.98 -2.10
CA LEU A 585 33.75 -15.20 -3.26
C LEU A 585 34.79 -14.17 -3.71
N GLU A 586 35.40 -13.44 -2.77
CA GLU A 586 36.45 -12.44 -3.07
C GLU A 586 37.69 -13.12 -3.69
N LYS A 587 38.12 -14.26 -3.16
CA LYS A 587 39.26 -15.03 -3.67
C LYS A 587 39.02 -15.55 -5.09
N ALA A 588 37.77 -15.92 -5.41
CA ALA A 588 37.36 -16.32 -6.76
C ALA A 588 37.17 -15.12 -7.72
N GLY A 589 37.33 -13.87 -7.24
CA GLY A 589 37.19 -12.68 -8.06
C GLY A 589 35.75 -12.29 -8.39
N VAL A 590 34.78 -12.79 -7.61
CA VAL A 590 33.36 -12.55 -7.83
C VAL A 590 32.98 -11.16 -7.31
N GLU A 591 32.30 -10.36 -8.13
CA GLU A 591 31.71 -9.09 -7.70
C GLU A 591 30.45 -9.34 -6.85
N VAL A 592 30.50 -9.02 -5.55
CA VAL A 592 29.44 -9.35 -4.60
C VAL A 592 28.45 -8.20 -4.41
N TRP A 593 27.18 -8.47 -4.69
CA TRP A 593 26.04 -7.61 -4.38
C TRP A 593 25.19 -8.24 -3.27
N ARG A 594 24.73 -7.42 -2.32
CA ARG A 594 24.01 -7.89 -1.12
C ARG A 594 22.78 -7.06 -0.83
N THR A 595 21.63 -7.70 -0.58
CA THR A 595 20.37 -6.98 -0.32
C THR A 595 20.37 -6.22 1.02
N ASP A 596 21.02 -6.75 2.05
CA ASP A 596 21.14 -6.08 3.35
C ASP A 596 21.89 -4.73 3.26
N ARG A 597 22.87 -4.62 2.36
CA ARG A 597 23.67 -3.40 2.15
C ARG A 597 23.11 -2.50 1.05
N HIS A 598 22.67 -3.08 -0.06
CA HIS A 598 22.32 -2.35 -1.27
C HIS A 598 20.80 -2.21 -1.47
N GLY A 599 19.98 -2.72 -0.54
CA GLY A 599 18.54 -2.86 -0.76
C GLY A 599 18.26 -3.82 -1.92
N ALA A 600 17.16 -3.63 -2.63
CA ALA A 600 16.89 -4.41 -3.83
C ALA A 600 18.04 -4.26 -4.84
N VAL A 601 18.51 -5.38 -5.37
CA VAL A 601 19.57 -5.42 -6.40
C VAL A 601 18.91 -5.73 -7.73
N THR A 602 19.01 -4.80 -8.67
CA THR A 602 18.47 -4.96 -10.03
C THR A 602 19.61 -5.08 -11.02
N VAL A 603 19.58 -6.16 -11.80
CA VAL A 603 20.39 -6.32 -13.00
C VAL A 603 19.51 -6.05 -14.21
N THR A 604 19.89 -5.05 -15.01
CA THR A 604 19.22 -4.73 -16.27
C THR A 604 20.06 -5.26 -17.42
N PHE A 605 19.43 -5.95 -18.36
CA PHE A 605 20.07 -6.50 -19.55
C PHE A 605 19.30 -6.09 -20.80
N MET A 606 20.02 -5.98 -21.92
CA MET A 606 19.45 -5.64 -23.21
C MET A 606 20.32 -6.30 -24.28
N ASP A 607 19.69 -6.95 -25.25
CA ASP A 607 20.37 -7.80 -26.22
C ASP A 607 21.28 -8.83 -25.50
N ASP A 608 22.41 -9.23 -26.10
CA ASP A 608 23.33 -10.22 -25.52
C ASP A 608 24.31 -9.61 -24.48
N ASN A 609 23.89 -8.58 -23.73
CA ASN A 609 24.74 -7.93 -22.73
C ASN A 609 24.01 -7.52 -21.43
N ILE A 610 24.75 -7.59 -20.32
CA ILE A 610 24.39 -6.89 -19.07
C ILE A 610 24.62 -5.41 -19.28
N ALA A 611 23.56 -4.60 -19.13
CA ALA A 611 23.65 -3.16 -19.24
C ALA A 611 24.18 -2.55 -17.93
N THR A 612 23.58 -2.92 -16.80
CA THR A 612 23.91 -2.35 -15.48
C THR A 612 23.52 -3.29 -14.34
N VAL A 613 24.30 -3.29 -13.25
CA VAL A 613 23.89 -3.78 -11.93
C VAL A 613 23.78 -2.60 -10.98
N THR A 614 22.65 -2.48 -10.27
CA THR A 614 22.37 -1.35 -9.38
C THR A 614 21.71 -1.82 -8.09
N GLY A 615 22.15 -1.26 -6.96
CA GLY A 615 21.44 -1.33 -5.69
C GLY A 615 20.45 -0.19 -5.55
N PHE A 616 19.32 -0.45 -4.89
CA PHE A 616 18.34 0.57 -4.51
C PHE A 616 18.91 1.58 -3.50
N LEU A 617 19.66 1.08 -2.52
CA LEU A 617 20.40 1.90 -1.57
C LEU A 617 21.76 2.23 -2.14
N SER A 618 22.13 3.52 -2.05
CA SER A 618 23.52 3.93 -2.24
C SER A 618 24.29 3.59 -0.95
N PRO A 619 25.32 2.73 -1.00
CA PRO A 619 26.03 2.25 0.17
C PRO A 619 26.88 3.30 0.89
#